data_AF-A0A951C6E5-F1
#
_entry.id   AF-A0A951C6E5-F1
#
_cell.length_a   1.000
_cell.length_b   1.000
_cell.length_c   1.000
_cell.angle_alpha   90.00
_cell.angle_beta   90.00
_cell.angle_gamma   90.00
#
_symmetry.space_group_name_H-M   'P 1'
#
loop_
_entity.id
_entity.type
_entity.pdbx_description
1 polymer ?
#
loop_
_entity_poly.entity_id
_entity_poly.type
_entity_poly.pdbx_seq_one_letter_code
_entity_poly.pdbx_strand_id
1 'polypeptide(L)'
;MIILDAGLEEDAIRATVDRTTQVLQAGGGTVGRVDRWGKRRFAYELHHKLEGYYVLVEASAEPAAIAELDRMLSLADDVIRHKAIRLPEKVAGRARPAPSAAPAEPAEAAPEANGA
;
A
#
# COMPACT_ATOMS: atom_id res chain seq x y z
N MET A 1 4.08 -0.67 -4.50
CA MET A 1 3.08 -0.51 -3.41
C MET A 1 2.16 -1.71 -3.43
N ILE A 2 1.92 -2.31 -2.27
CA ILE A 2 1.09 -3.51 -2.08
C ILE A 2 0.02 -3.19 -1.03
N ILE A 3 -1.21 -3.57 -1.30
CA ILE A 3 -2.36 -3.47 -0.41
C ILE A 3 -2.83 -4.89 -0.13
N LEU A 4 -2.75 -5.30 1.13
CA LEU A 4 -3.18 -6.61 1.63
C LEU A 4 -4.51 -6.49 2.35
N ASP A 5 -5.23 -7.61 2.48
CA ASP A 5 -6.44 -7.66 3.31
C ASP A 5 -6.11 -7.35 4.78
N ALA A 6 -6.91 -6.48 5.41
CA ALA A 6 -6.75 -6.09 6.81
C ALA A 6 -7.14 -7.20 7.81
N GLY A 7 -7.85 -8.25 7.35
CA GLY A 7 -8.20 -9.42 8.13
C GLY A 7 -7.10 -10.49 8.21
N LEU A 8 -5.99 -10.31 7.51
CA LEU A 8 -4.85 -11.23 7.59
C LEU A 8 -4.10 -11.08 8.91
N GLU A 9 -3.64 -12.22 9.44
CA GLU A 9 -2.72 -12.27 10.58
C GLU A 9 -1.38 -11.62 10.23
N GLU A 10 -0.69 -11.06 11.23
CA GLU A 10 0.55 -10.33 10.98
C GLU A 10 1.66 -11.22 10.40
N ASP A 11 1.65 -12.52 10.71
CA ASP A 11 2.57 -13.49 10.12
C ASP A 11 2.34 -13.68 8.61
N ALA A 12 1.09 -13.68 8.15
CA ALA A 12 0.78 -13.76 6.72
C ALA A 12 1.24 -12.50 5.98
N ILE A 13 1.07 -11.32 6.61
CA ILE A 13 1.58 -10.05 6.08
C ILE A 13 3.10 -10.10 5.93
N ARG A 14 3.81 -10.59 6.96
CA ARG A 14 5.28 -10.74 6.92
C ARG A 14 5.70 -11.71 5.84
N ALA A 15 5.05 -12.87 5.73
CA ALA A 15 5.34 -13.87 4.72
C ALA A 15 5.20 -13.33 3.29
N THR A 16 4.17 -12.52 3.01
CA THR A 16 3.98 -11.90 1.70
C THR A 16 5.04 -10.84 1.38
N VAL A 17 5.46 -10.06 2.39
CA VAL A 17 6.58 -9.11 2.24
C VAL A 17 7.89 -9.85 1.99
N ASP A 18 8.18 -10.91 2.74
CA ASP A 18 9.40 -11.69 2.60
C ASP A 18 9.46 -12.39 1.23
N ARG A 19 8.33 -12.94 0.77
CA ARG A 19 8.21 -13.53 -0.58
C ARG A 19 8.47 -12.49 -1.67
N THR A 20 7.93 -11.28 -1.51
CA THR A 20 8.20 -10.15 -2.42
C THR A 20 9.70 -9.81 -2.45
N THR A 21 10.34 -9.75 -1.29
CA THR A 21 11.79 -9.49 -1.16
C THR A 21 12.62 -10.59 -1.82
N GLN A 22 12.24 -11.87 -1.65
CA GLN A 22 12.93 -13.01 -2.28
C GLN A 22 12.85 -12.97 -3.80
N VAL A 23 11.67 -12.68 -4.38
CA VAL A 23 11.53 -12.58 -5.84
C VAL A 23 12.36 -11.43 -6.40
N LEU A 24 12.39 -10.29 -5.69
CA LEU A 24 13.24 -9.16 -6.08
C LEU A 24 14.72 -9.52 -6.06
N GLN A 25 15.19 -10.24 -5.03
CA GLN A 25 16.58 -10.69 -4.92
C GLN A 25 16.93 -11.74 -5.98
N ALA A 26 16.03 -12.69 -6.24
CA ALA A 26 16.22 -13.72 -7.27
C ALA A 26 16.36 -13.12 -8.68
N GLY A 27 15.68 -12.01 -8.94
CA GLY A 27 15.80 -11.24 -10.17
C GLY A 27 16.99 -10.27 -10.21
N GLY A 28 17.97 -10.40 -9.30
CA GLY A 28 19.15 -9.54 -9.24
C GLY A 28 18.87 -8.11 -8.75
N GLY A 29 17.67 -7.85 -8.22
CA GLY A 29 17.27 -6.56 -7.69
C GLY A 29 17.75 -6.34 -6.26
N THR A 30 18.06 -5.09 -5.93
CA THR A 30 18.34 -4.65 -4.56
C THR A 30 17.07 -4.08 -3.94
N VAL A 31 16.70 -4.59 -2.78
CA VAL A 31 15.60 -4.05 -1.97
C VAL A 31 16.16 -2.88 -1.17
N GLY A 32 15.55 -1.71 -1.35
CA GLY A 32 15.88 -0.49 -0.61
C GLY A 32 15.05 -0.40 0.66
N ARG A 33 14.09 0.53 0.67
CA ARG A 33 13.28 0.84 1.84
C ARG A 33 11.98 0.03 1.86
N VAL A 34 11.65 -0.56 3.02
CA VAL A 34 10.35 -1.19 3.26
C VAL A 34 9.61 -0.38 4.32
N ASP A 35 8.58 0.35 3.90
CA ASP A 35 7.72 1.13 4.78
C ASP A 35 6.38 0.43 4.96
N ARG A 36 6.08 0.03 6.21
CA ARG A 36 4.81 -0.57 6.59
C ARG A 36 3.91 0.51 7.19
N TRP A 37 2.83 0.86 6.51
CA TRP A 37 1.93 1.92 6.95
C TRP A 37 0.81 1.42 7.86
N GLY A 38 0.66 0.11 8.02
CA GLY A 38 -0.41 -0.46 8.83
C GLY A 38 -1.75 -0.50 8.11
N LYS A 39 -2.82 -0.70 8.89
CA LYS A 39 -4.21 -0.71 8.42
C LYS A 39 -4.69 0.72 8.14
N ARG A 40 -5.27 0.95 6.96
CA ARG A 40 -5.85 2.24 6.56
C ARG A 40 -7.19 2.00 5.89
N ARG A 41 -8.14 2.91 6.15
CA ARG A 41 -9.47 2.88 5.53
C ARG A 41 -9.39 3.37 4.07
N PHE A 42 -10.04 2.67 3.17
CA PHE A 42 -10.22 3.07 1.77
C PHE A 42 -11.27 4.19 1.66
N ALA A 43 -11.23 4.94 0.56
CA ALA A 43 -12.22 5.98 0.28
C ALA A 43 -13.57 5.40 -0.21
N TYR A 44 -13.54 4.18 -0.75
CA TYR A 44 -14.70 3.43 -1.22
C TYR A 44 -14.45 1.94 -0.99
N GLU A 45 -15.52 1.14 -1.04
CA GLU A 45 -15.43 -0.30 -0.88
C GLU A 45 -14.64 -0.94 -2.04
N LEU A 46 -13.61 -1.70 -1.69
CA LEU A 46 -12.78 -2.41 -2.65
C LEU A 46 -12.82 -3.90 -2.31
N HIS A 47 -13.31 -4.74 -3.23
CA HIS A 47 -13.51 -6.18 -3.01
C HIS A 47 -14.29 -6.49 -1.71
N HIS A 48 -15.37 -5.74 -1.43
CA HIS A 48 -16.14 -5.87 -0.19
C HIS A 48 -15.38 -5.59 1.12
N LYS A 49 -14.24 -4.88 1.01
CA LYS A 49 -13.43 -4.44 2.15
C LYS A 49 -13.39 -2.91 2.18
N LEU A 50 -13.48 -2.35 3.38
CA LEU A 50 -13.38 -0.91 3.63
C LEU A 50 -11.98 -0.51 4.13
N GLU A 51 -11.13 -1.48 4.45
CA GLU A 51 -9.81 -1.27 5.02
C GLU A 51 -8.81 -2.27 4.44
N GLY A 52 -7.54 -1.87 4.42
CA GLY A 52 -6.45 -2.71 3.95
C GLY A 52 -5.13 -2.34 4.60
N TYR A 53 -4.19 -3.27 4.58
CA TYR A 53 -2.85 -3.09 5.12
C TYR A 53 -1.90 -2.62 4.00
N TYR A 54 -1.29 -1.46 4.19
CA TYR A 54 -0.44 -0.84 3.18
C TYR A 54 1.04 -1.13 3.42
N VAL A 55 1.71 -1.66 2.39
CA VAL A 55 3.16 -1.84 2.36
C VAL A 55 3.74 -1.13 1.13
N LEU A 56 4.73 -0.28 1.38
CA LEU A 56 5.56 0.30 0.34
C LEU A 56 6.92 -0.37 0.36
N VAL A 57 7.32 -0.89 -0.79
CA VAL A 57 8.65 -1.45 -1.02
C VAL A 57 9.29 -0.62 -2.12
N GLU A 58 10.41 0.00 -1.80
CA GLU A 58 11.31 0.62 -2.74
C GLU A 58 12.38 -0.41 -3.09
N ALA A 59 12.54 -0.69 -4.38
CA ALA A 59 13.55 -1.61 -4.87
C ALA A 59 14.08 -1.12 -6.20
N SER A 60 15.36 -1.40 -6.44
CA SER A 60 15.99 -1.26 -7.75
C SER A 60 16.12 -2.65 -8.34
N ALA A 61 15.46 -2.91 -9.47
CA ALA A 61 15.49 -4.22 -10.11
C ALA A 61 15.41 -4.06 -11.63
N GLU A 62 15.85 -5.11 -12.35
CA GLU A 62 15.67 -5.17 -13.79
C GLU A 62 14.18 -5.28 -14.18
N PRO A 63 13.79 -4.82 -15.38
CA PRO A 63 12.39 -4.87 -15.83
C PRO A 63 11.79 -6.28 -15.79
N ALA A 64 12.59 -7.32 -16.06
CA ALA A 64 12.15 -8.71 -16.02
C ALA A 64 11.74 -9.15 -14.61
N ALA A 65 12.49 -8.74 -13.58
CA ALA A 65 12.18 -9.05 -12.19
C ALA A 65 10.89 -8.36 -11.72
N ILE A 66 10.64 -7.12 -12.17
CA ILE A 66 9.40 -6.40 -11.87
C ILE A 66 8.19 -7.06 -12.55
N ALA A 67 8.35 -7.56 -13.77
CA ALA A 67 7.29 -8.27 -14.48
C ALA A 67 6.91 -9.59 -13.77
N GLU A 68 7.90 -10.37 -13.31
CA GLU A 68 7.60 -11.59 -12.54
C GLU A 68 6.97 -11.27 -11.18
N LEU A 69 7.42 -10.19 -10.52
CA LEU A 69 6.80 -9.73 -9.29
C LEU A 69 5.32 -9.36 -9.50
N ASP A 70 5.01 -8.64 -10.58
CA ASP A 70 3.64 -8.26 -10.94
C ASP A 70 2.76 -9.50 -11.18
N ARG A 71 3.32 -10.51 -11.85
CA ARG A 71 2.66 -11.80 -12.06
C ARG A 71 2.38 -12.52 -10.73
N MET A 72 3.38 -12.61 -9.86
CA MET A 72 3.23 -13.26 -8.55
C MET A 72 2.20 -12.54 -7.68
N LEU A 73 2.23 -11.20 -7.62
CA LEU A 73 1.31 -10.41 -6.80
C LEU A 73 -0.13 -10.45 -7.33
N SER A 74 -0.33 -10.54 -8.65
CA SER A 74 -1.67 -10.70 -9.23
C SER A 74 -2.28 -12.09 -9.00
N LEU A 75 -1.44 -13.11 -8.77
CA LEU A 75 -1.86 -14.48 -8.43
C LEU A 75 -2.11 -14.68 -6.93
N ALA A 76 -1.70 -13.73 -6.09
CA ALA A 76 -1.84 -13.85 -4.64
C ALA A 76 -3.21 -13.33 -4.19
N ASP A 77 -4.09 -14.22 -3.73
CA ASP A 77 -5.43 -13.86 -3.23
C ASP A 77 -5.39 -12.91 -2.03
N ASP A 78 -4.30 -12.94 -1.26
CA ASP A 78 -4.05 -12.07 -0.10
C ASP A 78 -3.85 -10.59 -0.49
N VAL A 79 -3.55 -10.33 -1.77
CA VAL A 79 -3.25 -8.99 -2.31
C VAL A 79 -4.50 -8.43 -2.96
N ILE A 80 -5.11 -7.44 -2.32
CA ILE A 80 -6.28 -6.72 -2.87
C ILE A 80 -5.85 -5.89 -4.08
N ARG A 81 -4.69 -5.22 -3.99
CA ARG A 81 -4.19 -4.36 -5.06
C ARG A 81 -2.70 -4.15 -4.95
N HIS A 82 -2.01 -4.17 -6.09
CA HIS A 82 -0.63 -3.74 -6.20
C HIS A 82 -0.48 -2.67 -7.29
N LYS A 83 0.57 -1.87 -7.15
CA LYS A 83 1.03 -0.92 -8.16
C LYS A 83 2.55 -0.88 -8.17
N ALA A 84 3.13 -1.23 -9.31
CA ALA A 84 4.52 -0.94 -9.63
C ALA A 84 4.59 0.46 -10.25
N ILE A 85 5.47 1.31 -9.72
CA ILE A 85 5.69 2.66 -10.23
C ILE A 85 7.19 2.80 -10.43
N ARG A 86 7.61 3.20 -11.64
CA ARG A 86 9.01 3.56 -11.89
C ARG A 86 9.25 4.95 -11.31
N LEU A 87 10.11 5.06 -10.31
CA LEU A 87 10.50 6.35 -9.77
C LEU A 87 11.45 7.06 -10.75
N PRO A 88 11.18 8.32 -11.12
CA PRO A 88 12.17 9.15 -11.80
C PRO A 88 13.30 9.51 -10.82
N GLU A 89 14.53 9.66 -11.33
CA GLU A 89 15.74 9.87 -10.51
C GLU A 89 15.63 11.02 -9.50
N LYS A 90 14.81 12.03 -9.79
CA LYS A 90 14.59 13.22 -8.94
C LYS A 90 13.73 12.97 -7.70
N VAL A 91 13.12 11.80 -7.58
CA VAL A 91 12.19 11.42 -6.48
C VAL A 91 12.76 10.28 -5.63
N ALA A 92 13.81 9.59 -6.10
CA ALA A 92 14.51 8.57 -5.35
C ALA A 92 15.21 9.22 -4.13
N GLY A 93 14.63 9.05 -2.94
CA GLY A 93 15.17 9.56 -1.68
C GLY A 93 14.40 10.69 -1.01
N ARG A 94 13.31 11.20 -1.60
CA ARG A 94 12.39 12.08 -0.84
C ARG A 94 11.48 11.22 0.04
N ALA A 95 11.79 11.18 1.33
CA ALA A 95 10.85 10.71 2.35
C ALA A 95 9.51 11.41 2.13
N ARG A 96 8.43 10.63 2.00
CA ARG A 96 7.08 11.16 1.94
C ARG A 96 6.89 12.06 3.17
N PRO A 97 6.47 13.33 3.04
CA PRO A 97 6.01 14.07 4.20
C PRO A 97 4.90 13.24 4.84
N ALA A 98 5.01 13.00 6.16
CA ALA A 98 4.01 12.26 6.92
C ALA A 98 2.60 12.69 6.49
N PRO A 99 1.64 11.76 6.33
CA PRO A 99 0.34 12.09 5.78
C PRO A 99 -0.20 13.31 6.53
N SER A 100 -0.35 14.41 5.80
CA SER A 100 -1.04 15.60 6.27
C SER A 100 -2.31 15.13 6.96
N ALA A 101 -2.50 15.59 8.19
CA ALA A 101 -3.70 15.42 8.98
C ALA A 101 -4.93 15.43 8.07
N ALA A 102 -5.79 14.44 8.28
CA ALA A 102 -7.10 14.36 7.66
C ALA A 102 -7.78 15.74 7.68
N PRO A 103 -8.48 16.15 6.61
CA PRO A 103 -9.55 17.10 6.81
C PRO A 103 -10.56 16.39 7.73
N ALA A 104 -10.66 16.86 8.96
CA ALA A 104 -11.78 16.51 9.81
C ALA A 104 -13.02 17.11 9.16
N GLU A 105 -13.77 16.29 8.44
CA GLU A 105 -15.20 16.48 8.32
C GLU A 105 -15.84 15.98 9.61
N PRO A 106 -16.67 16.80 10.29
CA PRO A 106 -17.84 16.28 10.96
C PRO A 106 -19.08 16.63 10.14
N ALA A 107 -19.83 15.58 9.83
CA ALA A 107 -21.18 15.63 9.31
C ALA A 107 -22.16 16.24 10.33
N GLU A 108 -23.05 17.10 9.81
CA GLU A 108 -24.51 17.08 10.02
C GLU A 108 -25.12 17.36 11.42
N ALA A 109 -25.80 18.52 11.54
CA ALA A 109 -27.14 18.66 12.15
C ALA A 109 -27.66 20.11 12.00
N ALA A 110 -28.64 20.34 11.13
CA ALA A 110 -29.67 21.35 11.39
C ALA A 110 -30.71 20.71 12.32
N PRO A 111 -31.31 21.44 13.28
CA PRO A 111 -32.59 22.08 12.97
C PRO A 111 -32.88 23.42 13.68
N GLU A 112 -33.83 24.14 13.06
CA GLU A 112 -34.87 25.04 13.62
C GLU A 112 -34.59 26.21 14.59
N ALA A 113 -35.02 27.39 14.09
CA ALA A 113 -35.96 28.34 14.71
C ALA A 113 -35.55 29.23 15.91
N ASN A 114 -35.70 30.54 15.63
CA ASN A 114 -36.26 31.62 16.48
C ASN A 114 -35.29 32.64 17.13
N GLY A 115 -35.48 33.91 16.74
CA GLY A 115 -35.57 35.05 17.66
C GLY A 115 -34.31 35.87 17.97
N ALA A 116 -34.14 37.00 17.28
CA ALA A 116 -33.89 38.35 17.82
C ALA A 116 -33.77 39.37 16.69
#